data_AF-A0A9D0P0Z8-F1
#
_entry.id   AF-A0A9D0P0Z8-F1
#
_cell.length_a   1.000
_cell.length_b   1.000
_cell.length_c   1.000
_cell.angle_alpha   90.00
_cell.angle_beta   90.00
_cell.angle_gamma   90.00
#
_symmetry.space_group_name_H-M   'P 1'
#
loop_
_entity.id
_entity.type
_entity.pdbx_description
1 polymer ?
#
loop_
_entity_poly.entity_id
_entity_poly.type
_entity_poly.pdbx_seq_one_letter_code
_entity_poly.pdbx_strand_id
1 'polypeptide(L)'
;MPRRLGPLFPSIDHASLSRFIEWAEDKGCAFRQADWGCHIARVDKRQLLNFMDFFYGPPPDGKKAGGRASHVREFIESLADEKVYGLVHLES
;
A
#
# COMPACT_ATOMS: atom_id res chain seq x y z
N MET A 1 -19.31 6.98 4.78
CA MET A 1 -17.89 7.32 4.99
C MET A 1 -17.02 6.27 4.32
N PRO A 2 -15.99 6.63 3.53
CA PRO A 2 -15.02 5.63 3.06
C PRO A 2 -14.32 5.06 4.29
N ARG A 3 -14.31 3.72 4.44
CA ARG A 3 -13.63 3.06 5.56
C ARG A 3 -12.13 3.31 5.42
N ARG A 4 -11.52 3.96 6.43
CA ARG A 4 -10.07 4.18 6.47
C ARG A 4 -9.37 2.83 6.61
N LEU A 5 -8.48 2.51 5.68
CA LEU A 5 -7.58 1.35 5.76
C LEU A 5 -6.31 1.64 6.56
N GLY A 6 -6.11 2.89 6.98
CA GLY A 6 -4.97 3.33 7.79
C GLY A 6 -4.61 2.43 8.98
N PRO A 7 -5.57 1.92 9.78
CA PRO A 7 -5.24 1.01 10.89
C PRO A 7 -4.86 -0.42 10.44
N LEU A 8 -4.80 -0.71 9.14
CA LEU A 8 -4.39 -2.01 8.58
C LEU A 8 -2.94 -2.01 8.04
N PHE A 9 -2.26 -0.86 8.00
CA PHE A 9 -0.82 -0.75 7.73
C PHE A 9 -0.04 -0.45 9.03
N PRO A 10 1.13 -1.05 9.28
CA PRO A 10 1.91 -0.80 10.50
C PRO A 10 2.17 0.71 10.68
N SER A 11 2.34 1.18 11.91
CA SER A 11 2.81 2.55 12.18
C SER A 11 4.15 2.73 11.45
N ILE A 12 4.16 3.66 10.49
CA ILE A 12 5.15 3.73 9.43
C ILE A 12 6.30 4.63 9.94
N ASP A 13 7.46 4.06 10.25
CA ASP A 13 8.68 4.81 10.60
C ASP A 13 9.24 5.59 9.40
N HIS A 14 10.21 6.48 9.62
CA HIS A 14 10.88 7.22 8.53
C HIS A 14 11.44 6.29 7.43
N ALA A 15 11.89 5.08 7.78
CA ALA A 15 12.41 4.12 6.80
C ALA A 15 11.34 3.66 5.81
N SER A 16 10.07 3.66 6.22
CA SER A 16 8.97 3.21 5.40
C SER A 16 8.30 4.30 4.58
N LEU A 17 8.59 5.58 4.85
CA LEU A 17 8.37 6.68 3.89
C LEU A 17 9.33 6.57 2.70
N SER A 18 10.63 6.41 2.95
CA SER A 18 11.62 6.28 1.88
C SER A 18 11.32 5.08 0.97
N ARG A 19 10.93 3.94 1.55
CA ARG A 19 10.48 2.75 0.80
C ARG A 19 9.21 3.00 -0.01
N PHE A 20 8.28 3.82 0.49
CA PHE A 20 7.08 4.19 -0.25
C PHE A 20 7.42 5.05 -1.48
N ILE A 21 8.28 6.05 -1.32
CA ILE A 21 8.72 6.93 -2.41
C ILE A 21 9.50 6.12 -3.45
N GLU A 22 10.47 5.32 -3.02
CA GLU A 22 11.27 4.44 -3.90
C GLU A 22 10.36 3.51 -4.73
N TRP A 23 9.39 2.87 -4.08
CA TRP A 23 8.42 2.03 -4.77
C TRP A 23 7.55 2.81 -5.76
N ALA A 24 7.07 3.99 -5.37
CA ALA A 24 6.22 4.81 -6.22
C ALA A 24 6.97 5.29 -7.48
N GLU A 25 8.24 5.65 -7.34
CA GLU A 25 9.13 6.01 -8.45
C GLU A 25 9.41 4.82 -9.37
N ASP A 26 9.79 3.67 -8.81
CA ASP A 26 10.04 2.42 -9.57
C ASP A 26 8.82 1.97 -10.38
N LYS A 27 7.61 2.14 -9.83
CA LYS A 27 6.36 1.77 -10.51
C LYS A 27 5.75 2.88 -11.35
N GLY A 28 6.40 4.04 -11.47
CA GLY A 28 5.91 5.18 -12.24
C GLY A 28 4.55 5.69 -11.73
N CYS A 29 4.27 5.55 -10.44
CA CYS A 29 3.05 6.03 -9.83
C CYS A 29 3.09 7.56 -9.73
N ALA A 30 1.99 8.24 -10.08
CA ALA A 30 1.85 9.65 -9.76
C ALA A 30 1.65 9.79 -8.24
N PHE A 31 2.60 10.41 -7.54
CA PHE A 31 2.49 10.67 -6.11
C PHE A 31 2.76 12.13 -5.76
N ARG A 32 2.23 12.57 -4.62
CA ARG A 32 2.48 13.91 -4.07
C ARG A 32 2.41 13.89 -2.54
N GLN A 33 3.11 14.82 -1.91
CA GLN A 33 2.82 15.19 -0.54
C GLN A 33 1.53 16.03 -0.52
N ALA A 34 0.62 15.71 0.38
CA ALA A 34 -0.54 16.54 0.68
C ALA A 34 -0.25 17.39 1.92
N ASP A 35 -0.98 18.49 2.05
CA ASP A 35 -1.04 19.28 3.28
C ASP A 35 -1.29 18.29 4.44
N TRP A 36 -0.62 18.42 5.60
CA TRP A 36 -0.63 17.47 6.73
C TRP A 36 0.42 16.34 6.75
N GLY A 37 1.50 16.43 5.99
CA GLY A 37 2.62 15.47 6.12
C GLY A 37 2.27 14.05 5.64
N CYS A 38 1.26 13.92 4.79
CA CYS A 38 0.87 12.66 4.19
C CYS A 38 1.34 12.57 2.75
N HIS A 39 1.74 11.39 2.32
CA HIS A 39 2.12 11.11 0.94
C HIS A 39 1.06 10.24 0.29
N ILE A 40 0.59 10.64 -0.89
CA ILE A 40 -0.51 9.97 -1.58
C ILE A 40 -0.04 9.57 -2.97
N ALA A 41 -0.11 8.28 -3.27
CA ALA A 41 0.12 7.73 -4.61
C ALA A 41 -1.20 7.32 -5.27
N ARG A 42 -1.36 7.68 -6.54
CA ARG A 42 -2.45 7.21 -7.39
C ARG A 42 -2.08 5.83 -7.94
N VAL A 43 -2.87 4.81 -7.61
CA VAL A 43 -2.55 3.41 -7.90
C VAL A 43 -3.75 2.63 -8.43
N ASP A 44 -3.51 1.58 -9.19
CA ASP A 44 -4.50 0.55 -9.52
C ASP A 44 -4.39 -0.65 -8.54
N LYS A 45 -5.32 -1.62 -8.66
CA LYS A 45 -5.31 -2.83 -7.82
C LYS A 45 -4.05 -3.67 -7.99
N ARG A 46 -3.51 -3.78 -9.20
CA ARG A 46 -2.29 -4.54 -9.47
C ARG A 46 -1.09 -3.90 -8.79
N GLN A 47 -1.01 -2.57 -8.79
CA GLN A 47 0.01 -1.79 -8.07
C GLN A 47 -0.16 -1.94 -6.56
N LEU A 48 -1.39 -1.98 -6.03
CA LEU A 48 -1.61 -2.28 -4.60
C LEU A 48 -1.10 -3.67 -4.20
N LEU A 49 -1.36 -4.70 -5.02
CA LEU A 49 -0.83 -6.05 -4.78
C LEU A 49 0.70 -6.08 -4.87
N ASN A 50 1.28 -5.36 -5.85
CA ASN A 50 2.72 -5.24 -5.98
C ASN A 50 3.35 -4.52 -4.78
N PHE A 51 2.71 -3.46 -4.28
CA PHE A 51 3.14 -2.77 -3.06
C PHE A 51 3.13 -3.72 -1.85
N MET A 52 2.12 -4.57 -1.74
CA MET A 52 2.07 -5.60 -0.69
C MET A 52 3.25 -6.58 -0.78
N ASP A 53 3.58 -7.06 -1.98
CA ASP A 53 4.74 -7.94 -2.20
C ASP A 53 6.06 -7.23 -1.87
N PHE A 54 6.19 -5.96 -2.26
CA PHE A 54 7.37 -5.16 -1.96
C PHE A 54 7.55 -4.92 -0.46
N PHE A 55 6.47 -4.61 0.26
CA PHE A 55 6.53 -4.20 1.66
C PHE A 55 6.63 -5.39 2.61
N TYR A 56 5.80 -6.42 2.42
CA TYR A 56 5.73 -7.61 3.29
C TYR A 56 6.56 -8.79 2.79
N GLY A 57 7.10 -8.70 1.57
CA GLY A 57 7.70 -9.83 0.88
C GLY A 57 6.64 -10.69 0.16
N PRO A 58 7.03 -11.45 -0.87
CA PRO A 58 6.14 -12.44 -1.46
C PRO A 58 5.80 -13.51 -0.42
N PRO A 59 4.58 -14.07 -0.45
CA PRO A 59 4.28 -15.24 0.36
C PRO A 59 5.29 -16.36 0.06
N PRO A 60 5.79 -17.09 1.07
CA PRO A 60 6.59 -18.29 0.82
C PRO A 60 5.79 -19.25 -0.06
N ASP A 61 6.45 -19.96 -0.98
CA ASP A 61 5.79 -20.88 -1.93
C ASP A 61 4.71 -21.73 -1.25
N GLY A 62 3.47 -21.57 -1.71
CA GLY A 62 2.31 -22.32 -1.24
C GLY A 62 1.71 -21.89 0.12
N LYS A 63 2.24 -20.86 0.79
CA LYS A 63 1.67 -20.34 2.06
C LYS A 63 1.01 -18.98 1.84
N LYS A 64 -0.25 -18.81 2.26
CA LYS A 64 -0.84 -17.47 2.40
C LYS A 64 0.04 -16.66 3.36
N ALA A 65 0.32 -15.40 3.04
CA ALA A 65 1.02 -14.48 3.93
C ALA A 65 0.28 -14.46 5.28
N GLY A 66 0.85 -15.00 6.35
CA GLY A 66 0.13 -15.14 7.62
C GLY A 66 -0.23 -13.79 8.27
N GLY A 67 -1.31 -13.76 9.04
CA GLY A 67 -1.65 -12.64 9.92
C GLY A 67 -2.20 -11.41 9.20
N ARG A 68 -1.63 -10.23 9.48
CA ARG A 68 -2.15 -8.95 8.97
C ARG A 68 -2.01 -8.81 7.45
N ALA A 69 -0.96 -9.39 6.87
CA ALA A 69 -0.69 -9.32 5.44
C ALA A 69 -1.72 -10.10 4.60
N SER A 70 -2.22 -11.26 5.06
CA SER A 70 -3.33 -11.97 4.38
C SER A 70 -4.59 -11.14 4.37
N HIS A 71 -4.96 -10.52 5.50
CA HIS A 71 -6.20 -9.72 5.57
C HIS A 71 -6.14 -8.50 4.64
N VAL A 72 -4.98 -7.84 4.55
CA VAL A 72 -4.81 -6.71 3.62
C VAL A 72 -4.84 -7.18 2.17
N ARG A 73 -4.19 -8.32 1.86
CA ARG A 73 -4.25 -8.90 0.51
C ARG A 73 -5.67 -9.28 0.10
N GLU A 74 -6.40 -10.01 0.95
CA GLU A 74 -7.79 -10.39 0.69
C GLU A 74 -8.69 -9.15 0.50
N PHE A 75 -8.46 -8.09 1.28
CA PHE A 75 -9.14 -6.82 1.06
C PHE A 75 -8.81 -6.23 -0.32
N ILE A 76 -7.55 -6.14 -0.72
CA ILE A 76 -7.15 -5.63 -2.04
C ILE A 76 -7.73 -6.49 -3.16
N GLU A 77 -7.74 -7.81 -3.02
CA GLU A 77 -8.31 -8.74 -4.00
C GLU A 77 -9.82 -8.53 -4.20
N SER A 78 -10.53 -8.07 -3.16
CA SER A 78 -11.95 -7.72 -3.24
C SER A 78 -12.25 -6.38 -3.94
N LEU A 79 -11.22 -5.58 -4.23
CA LEU A 79 -11.36 -4.31 -4.93
C LEU A 79 -11.68 -4.51 -6.43
N ALA A 80 -12.37 -3.53 -7.01
CA ALA A 80 -12.71 -3.53 -8.43
C ALA A 80 -11.48 -3.22 -9.29
N ASP A 81 -11.25 -4.01 -10.34
CA ASP A 81 -10.04 -3.92 -11.17
C ASP A 81 -9.95 -2.59 -11.95
N GLU A 82 -11.08 -2.04 -12.40
CA GLU A 82 -11.14 -0.84 -13.26
C GLU A 82 -11.08 0.49 -12.47
N LYS A 83 -10.83 0.43 -11.16
CA LYS A 83 -10.82 1.63 -10.30
C LYS A 83 -9.41 2.08 -9.98
N VAL A 84 -9.30 3.38 -9.80
CA VAL A 84 -8.11 4.05 -9.27
C VAL A 84 -8.30 4.25 -7.77
N TYR A 85 -7.26 3.95 -7.02
CA TYR A 85 -7.18 4.06 -5.57
C TYR A 85 -6.12 5.08 -5.16
N GLY A 86 -6.27 5.64 -3.96
CA GLY A 86 -5.24 6.42 -3.30
C GLY A 86 -4.56 5.58 -2.22
N LEU A 87 -3.27 5.29 -2.40
CA LEU A 87 -2.45 4.69 -1.36
C LEU A 87 -1.84 5.84 -0.53
N VAL A 88 -2.13 5.84 0.78
CA VAL A 88 -1.76 6.94 1.68
C VAL A 88 -0.74 6.44 2.69
N HIS A 89 0.41 7.11 2.72
CA HIS A 89 1.38 7.06 3.80
C HIS A 89 1.15 8.27 4.73
N LEU A 90 1.15 8.03 6.04
CA LEU A 90 1.05 9.07 7.07
C LEU A 90 2.39 9.14 7.80
N GLU A 91 3.03 10.31 7.83
CA GLU A 91 4.12 10.59 8.78
C GLU A 91 3.51 10.63 10.19
N SER A 92 3.98 9.75 11.08
CA SER A 92 3.57 9.72 12.49
C SER A 92 4.44 10.61 13.35
#